data_AF-A0A536U943-F1
#
_entry.id   AF-A0A536U943-F1
#
_cell.length_a   1.000
_cell.length_b   1.000
_cell.length_c   1.000
_cell.angle_alpha   90.00
_cell.angle_beta   90.00
_cell.angle_gamma   90.00
#
_symmetry.space_group_name_H-M   'P 1'
#
loop_
_entity.id
_entity.type
_entity.pdbx_description
1 polymer ?
#
loop_
_entity_poly.entity_id
_entity_poly.type
_entity_poly.pdbx_seq_one_letter_code
_entity_poly.pdbx_strand_id
1 'polypeptide(L)'
;MPFLFGATELARFLWILAPLIALLSALLLYVGMRGRSLKEAQANVGVLLFVFTMLPFVQLMAQKREPAWLLWAPISAQYTLLSRALRGDAIPAIDWLQSALAPALVTVIALFAVARLLGRETVLGARS
;
A
#
# COMPACT_ATOMS: atom_id res chain seq x y z
N MET A 1 -26.08 -2.63 13.15
CA MET A 1 -24.95 -2.25 14.02
C MET A 1 -24.56 -0.82 13.65
N PRO A 2 -24.68 0.19 14.52
CA PRO A 2 -24.26 1.54 14.18
C PRO A 2 -22.73 1.59 13.99
N PHE A 3 -22.28 2.35 12.98
CA PHE A 3 -20.86 2.66 12.77
C PHE A 3 -20.34 3.46 13.97
N LEU A 4 -19.43 2.89 14.76
CA LEU A 4 -18.74 3.60 15.83
C LEU A 4 -17.56 4.37 15.23
N PHE A 5 -17.80 5.57 14.71
CA PHE A 5 -16.72 6.50 14.37
C PHE A 5 -16.18 7.17 15.64
N GLY A 6 -15.55 6.38 16.51
CA GLY A 6 -14.78 6.90 17.64
C GLY A 6 -13.36 7.30 17.21
N ALA A 7 -12.68 8.07 18.06
CA ALA A 7 -11.27 8.43 17.85
C ALA A 7 -10.36 7.18 17.76
N THR A 8 -10.72 6.11 18.46
CA THR A 8 -10.02 4.83 18.45
C THR A 8 -10.12 4.14 17.09
N GLU A 9 -11.31 4.12 16.50
CA GLU A 9 -11.54 3.55 15.17
C GLU A 9 -10.83 4.38 14.12
N LEU A 10 -10.89 5.71 14.18
CA LEU A 10 -10.12 6.58 13.30
C LEU A 10 -8.61 6.29 13.39
N ALA A 11 -8.06 6.14 14.60
CA ALA A 11 -6.65 5.82 14.80
C ALA A 11 -6.28 4.45 14.21
N ARG A 12 -7.16 3.44 14.35
CA ARG A 12 -6.98 2.13 13.71
C ARG A 12 -6.96 2.24 12.19
N PHE A 13 -7.87 3.01 11.60
CA PHE A 13 -7.91 3.26 10.16
C PHE A 13 -6.62 3.89 9.65
N LEU A 14 -6.16 4.96 10.30
CA LEU A 14 -4.91 5.64 9.95
C LEU A 14 -3.71 4.69 10.06
N TRP A 15 -3.65 3.88 11.11
CA TRP A 15 -2.59 2.89 11.28
C TRP A 15 -2.59 1.82 10.20
N ILE A 16 -3.76 1.29 9.84
CA ILE A 16 -3.88 0.30 8.75
C ILE A 16 -3.42 0.92 7.42
N LEU A 17 -3.71 2.20 7.17
CA LEU A 17 -3.39 2.87 5.90
C LEU A 17 -1.93 3.36 5.81
N ALA A 18 -1.31 3.72 6.93
CA ALA A 18 0.04 4.31 6.97
C ALA A 18 1.10 3.57 6.12
N PRO A 19 1.27 2.25 6.21
CA PRO A 19 2.29 1.56 5.42
C PRO A 19 1.97 1.53 3.92
N LEU A 20 0.69 1.58 3.54
CA LEU A 20 0.30 1.68 2.13
C LEU A 20 0.57 3.06 1.55
N ILE A 21 0.33 4.11 2.34
CA ILE A 21 0.65 5.49 1.97
C ILE A 21 2.15 5.61 1.70
N ALA A 22 2.99 5.11 2.61
CA ALA A 22 4.44 5.12 2.47
C ALA A 22 4.91 4.38 1.20
N LEU A 23 4.31 3.20 0.92
CA LEU A 23 4.59 2.42 -0.28
C LEU A 23 4.27 3.21 -1.55
N LEU A 24 3.07 3.78 -1.64
CA LEU A 24 2.64 4.54 -2.82
C LEU A 24 3.52 5.78 -3.05
N SER A 25 3.88 6.49 -1.98
CA SER A 25 4.81 7.62 -2.06
C SER A 25 6.19 7.20 -2.58
N ALA A 26 6.74 6.09 -2.08
CA ALA A 26 8.04 5.59 -2.53
C ALA A 26 8.02 5.13 -4.00
N LEU A 27 6.94 4.48 -4.43
CA LEU A 27 6.75 4.08 -5.83
C LEU A 27 6.59 5.29 -6.75
N LEU A 28 5.81 6.29 -6.35
CA LEU A 28 5.66 7.55 -7.10
C LEU A 28 7.00 8.27 -7.26
N LEU A 29 7.79 8.32 -6.19
CA LEU A 29 9.13 8.91 -6.23
C LEU A 29 10.05 8.14 -7.19
N TYR A 30 10.06 6.80 -7.09
CA TYR A 30 10.85 5.94 -7.96
C TYR A 30 10.48 6.09 -9.45
N VAL A 31 9.17 6.07 -9.76
CA VAL A 31 8.69 6.25 -11.13
C VAL A 31 8.94 7.67 -11.62
N GLY A 32 8.75 8.68 -10.76
CA GLY A 32 9.00 10.08 -11.07
C GLY A 32 10.46 10.37 -11.44
N MET A 33 11.42 9.68 -10.84
CA MET A 33 12.83 9.78 -11.21
C MET A 33 13.17 9.05 -12.54
N ARG A 34 12.37 8.07 -12.96
CA ARG A 34 12.61 7.32 -14.22
C ARG A 34 11.84 7.86 -15.42
N GLY A 35 10.67 8.48 -15.20
CA GLY A 35 9.81 9.01 -16.26
C GLY A 35 10.18 10.43 -16.66
N ARG A 36 9.92 10.79 -17.92
CA ARG A 36 10.10 12.18 -18.42
C ARG A 36 9.02 13.15 -17.89
N SER A 37 7.98 12.66 -17.20
CA SER A 37 6.84 13.47 -16.72
C SER A 37 6.05 12.84 -15.54
N LEU A 38 5.69 13.66 -14.54
CA LEU A 38 4.77 13.32 -13.44
C LEU A 38 3.41 12.76 -13.92
N LYS A 39 2.95 13.14 -15.12
CA LYS A 39 1.66 12.70 -15.67
C LYS A 39 1.66 11.23 -16.08
N GLU A 40 2.80 10.69 -16.51
CA GLU A 40 2.93 9.26 -16.84
C GLU A 40 2.99 8.39 -15.57
N ALA A 41 3.64 8.90 -14.52
CA ALA A 41 3.65 8.25 -13.21
C ALA A 41 2.22 8.14 -12.64
N GLN A 42 1.41 9.20 -12.79
CA GLN A 42 0.03 9.21 -12.34
C GLN A 42 -0.87 8.25 -13.15
N ALA A 43 -0.62 8.08 -14.45
CA ALA A 43 -1.33 7.09 -15.28
C ALA A 43 -0.97 5.64 -14.90
N ASN A 44 0.30 5.36 -14.60
CA ASN A 44 0.75 4.05 -14.11
C ASN A 44 0.24 3.76 -12.69
N VAL A 45 0.18 4.78 -11.83
CA VAL A 45 -0.51 4.68 -10.54
C VAL A 45 -2.00 4.47 -10.76
N GLY A 46 -2.61 5.05 -11.79
CA GLY A 46 -3.99 4.77 -12.19
C GLY A 46 -4.25 3.29 -12.50
N VAL A 47 -3.31 2.60 -13.16
CA VAL A 47 -3.39 1.15 -13.39
C VAL A 47 -3.21 0.37 -12.09
N LEU A 48 -2.28 0.79 -11.22
CA LEU A 48 -2.19 0.22 -9.88
C LEU A 48 -3.53 0.39 -9.16
N LEU A 49 -4.08 1.61 -9.13
CA LEU A 49 -5.35 1.99 -8.48
C LEU A 49 -6.54 1.24 -9.07
N PHE A 50 -6.52 0.95 -10.36
CA PHE A 50 -7.49 0.09 -11.02
C PHE A 50 -7.39 -1.35 -10.51
N VAL A 51 -6.19 -1.91 -10.43
CA VAL A 51 -5.95 -3.24 -9.83
C VAL A 51 -6.35 -3.24 -8.34
N PHE A 52 -6.05 -2.17 -7.60
CA PHE A 52 -6.50 -1.94 -6.21
C PHE A 52 -8.02 -1.97 -6.09
N THR A 53 -8.76 -1.43 -7.08
CA THR A 53 -10.23 -1.35 -7.06
C THR A 53 -10.88 -2.66 -7.53
N MET A 54 -10.26 -3.35 -8.48
CA MET A 54 -10.79 -4.60 -9.04
C MET A 54 -10.58 -5.81 -8.13
N LEU A 55 -9.47 -5.87 -7.39
CA LEU A 55 -9.19 -6.99 -6.49
C LEU A 55 -10.28 -7.20 -5.41
N PRO A 56 -10.71 -6.18 -4.64
CA PRO A 56 -11.79 -6.35 -3.67
C PRO A 56 -13.14 -6.60 -4.33
N PHE A 57 -13.37 -6.13 -5.57
CA PHE A 57 -14.59 -6.42 -6.31
C PHE A 57 -14.70 -7.92 -6.66
N VAL A 58 -13.60 -8.53 -7.09
CA VAL A 58 -13.53 -9.99 -7.32
C VAL A 58 -13.71 -10.77 -6.02
N GLN A 59 -13.14 -10.29 -4.90
CA GLN A 59 -13.33 -10.92 -3.60
C GLN A 59 -14.78 -10.84 -3.10
N LEU A 60 -15.43 -9.69 -3.28
CA LEU A 60 -16.84 -9.48 -2.94
C LEU A 60 -17.76 -10.42 -3.75
N MET A 61 -17.45 -10.67 -5.03
CA MET A 61 -18.21 -11.58 -5.88
C MET A 61 -17.97 -13.06 -5.55
N ALA A 62 -16.83 -13.42 -4.98
CA ALA A 62 -16.44 -14.82 -4.78
C ALA A 62 -17.24 -15.55 -3.69
N GLN A 63 -17.96 -14.86 -2.79
CA GLN A 63 -18.76 -15.39 -1.66
C GLN A 63 -18.08 -16.46 -0.76
N LYS A 64 -16.80 -16.76 -0.97
CA LYS A 64 -16.02 -17.77 -0.25
C LYS A 64 -15.16 -17.12 0.83
N ARG A 65 -14.84 -17.92 1.86
CA ARG A 65 -13.86 -17.57 2.90
C ARG A 65 -12.55 -17.17 2.23
N GLU A 66 -12.09 -15.93 2.47
CA GLU A 66 -10.88 -15.38 1.86
C GLU A 66 -9.68 -16.32 2.10
N PRO A 67 -8.96 -16.74 1.05
CA PRO A 67 -7.75 -17.54 1.21
C PRO A 67 -6.73 -16.84 2.13
N ALA A 68 -6.18 -17.58 3.11
CA ALA A 68 -5.25 -17.01 4.10
C ALA A 68 -3.98 -16.40 3.50
N TRP A 69 -3.59 -16.78 2.29
CA TRP A 69 -2.43 -16.21 1.59
C TRP A 69 -2.66 -14.76 1.12
N LEU A 70 -3.91 -14.31 0.98
CA LEU A 70 -4.22 -12.93 0.55
C LEU A 70 -3.81 -11.89 1.60
N LEU A 71 -3.67 -12.25 2.88
CA LEU A 71 -3.16 -11.33 3.91
C LEU A 71 -1.68 -10.98 3.72
N TRP A 72 -0.95 -11.67 2.84
CA TRP A 72 0.42 -11.32 2.48
C TRP A 72 0.52 -10.34 1.31
N ALA A 73 -0.54 -10.21 0.51
CA ALA A 73 -0.60 -9.17 -0.51
C ALA A 73 -1.00 -7.85 0.18
N PRO A 74 -0.18 -6.78 0.11
CA PRO A 74 -0.38 -5.55 0.89
C PRO A 74 -1.79 -5.00 0.76
N ILE A 75 -2.29 -4.98 -0.47
CA ILE A 75 -3.57 -4.41 -0.86
C ILE A 75 -4.74 -5.16 -0.22
N SER A 76 -4.75 -6.48 -0.36
CA SER A 76 -5.81 -7.32 0.19
C SER A 76 -5.77 -7.34 1.71
N ALA A 77 -4.58 -7.33 2.33
CA ALA A 77 -4.45 -7.20 3.77
C ALA A 77 -5.08 -5.88 4.26
N GLN A 78 -4.73 -4.74 3.64
CA GLN A 78 -5.35 -3.45 3.97
C GLN A 78 -6.88 -3.50 3.85
N TYR A 79 -7.41 -4.03 2.74
CA TYR A 79 -8.85 -4.12 2.51
C TYR A 79 -9.55 -4.96 3.59
N THR A 80 -9.03 -6.16 3.87
CA THR A 80 -9.60 -7.08 4.86
C THR A 80 -9.59 -6.46 6.26
N LEU A 81 -8.49 -5.81 6.68
CA LEU A 81 -8.40 -5.17 8.00
C LEU A 81 -9.32 -3.95 8.11
N LEU A 82 -9.41 -3.11 7.07
CA LEU A 82 -10.34 -1.97 7.07
C LEU A 82 -11.79 -2.46 7.14
N SER A 83 -12.15 -3.51 6.39
CA SER A 83 -13.49 -4.10 6.42
C SER A 83 -13.86 -4.63 7.80
N ARG A 84 -12.93 -5.34 8.48
CA ARG A 84 -13.10 -5.80 9.87
C ARG A 84 -13.20 -4.64 10.86
N ALA A 85 -12.37 -3.60 10.68
CA ALA A 85 -12.43 -2.41 11.51
C ALA A 85 -13.76 -1.66 11.36
N LEU A 86 -14.33 -1.55 10.15
CA LEU A 86 -15.68 -0.98 9.92
C LEU A 86 -16.79 -1.80 10.60
N ARG A 87 -16.65 -3.12 10.61
CA ARG A 87 -17.61 -4.03 11.26
C ARG A 87 -17.46 -4.06 12.78
N GLY A 88 -16.39 -3.50 13.33
CA GLY A 88 -16.07 -3.61 14.75
C GLY A 88 -15.57 -5.01 15.16
N ASP A 89 -15.14 -5.82 14.19
CA ASP A 89 -14.63 -7.17 14.43
C ASP A 89 -13.27 -7.12 15.15
N ALA A 90 -12.98 -8.12 15.97
CA ALA A 90 -11.66 -8.27 16.56
C ALA A 90 -10.63 -8.58 15.46
N ILE A 91 -9.53 -7.82 15.43
CA ILE A 91 -8.43 -8.02 14.49
C ILE A 91 -7.28 -8.72 15.23
N PRO A 92 -6.90 -9.96 14.85
CA PRO A 92 -5.78 -10.67 15.45
C PRO A 92 -4.47 -9.86 15.33
N ALA A 93 -3.61 -9.91 16.36
CA ALA A 93 -2.33 -9.21 16.34
C ALA A 93 -1.42 -9.61 15.16
N ILE A 94 -1.49 -10.87 14.73
CA ILE A 94 -0.74 -11.37 13.58
C ILE A 94 -1.17 -10.71 12.27
N ASP A 95 -2.46 -10.40 12.12
CA ASP A 95 -3.01 -9.76 10.92
C ASP A 95 -2.55 -8.30 10.80
N TRP A 96 -2.41 -7.61 11.94
CA TRP A 96 -1.77 -6.28 12.01
C TRP A 96 -0.33 -6.32 11.51
N LEU A 97 0.44 -7.31 11.98
CA LEU A 97 1.83 -7.47 11.57
C LEU A 97 1.93 -7.76 10.07
N GLN A 98 1.12 -8.69 9.54
CA GLN A 98 1.12 -9.06 8.12
C GLN A 98 0.74 -7.87 7.22
N SER A 99 -0.31 -7.13 7.60
CA SER A 99 -0.78 -5.96 6.85
C SER A 99 0.23 -4.80 6.83
N ALA A 100 1.14 -4.74 7.80
CA ALA A 100 2.18 -3.71 7.85
C ALA A 100 3.50 -4.19 7.23
N LEU A 101 3.90 -5.43 7.50
CA LEU A 101 5.22 -5.95 7.15
C LEU A 101 5.43 -6.01 5.64
N ALA A 102 4.48 -6.59 4.90
CA ALA A 102 4.60 -6.72 3.45
C ALA A 102 4.75 -5.34 2.75
N PRO A 103 3.86 -4.34 2.95
CA PRO A 103 4.05 -3.01 2.36
C PRO A 103 5.30 -2.30 2.87
N ALA A 104 5.68 -2.45 4.13
CA ALA A 104 6.89 -1.84 4.67
C ALA A 104 8.16 -2.37 3.98
N LEU A 105 8.26 -3.68 3.78
CA LEU A 105 9.39 -4.29 3.07
C LEU A 105 9.49 -3.79 1.62
N VAL A 106 8.36 -3.73 0.91
CA VAL A 106 8.34 -3.21 -0.46
C VAL A 106 8.70 -1.72 -0.50
N THR A 107 8.26 -0.94 0.50
CA THR A 107 8.64 0.48 0.64
C THR A 107 10.14 0.64 0.79
N VAL A 108 10.77 -0.14 1.68
CA VAL A 108 12.23 -0.11 1.88
C VAL A 108 12.97 -0.46 0.59
N ILE A 109 12.50 -1.47 -0.15
CA ILE A 109 13.09 -1.85 -1.45
C ILE A 109 12.97 -0.70 -2.47
N ALA A 110 11.79 -0.07 -2.56
CA ALA A 110 11.56 1.05 -3.47
C ALA A 110 12.44 2.26 -3.12
N LEU A 111 12.55 2.62 -1.84
CA LEU A 111 13.43 3.71 -1.38
C LEU A 111 14.90 3.40 -1.61
N PHE A 112 15.32 2.14 -1.44
CA PHE A 112 16.69 1.74 -1.76
C PHE A 112 16.99 1.88 -3.26
N ALA A 113 16.02 1.55 -4.12
CA ALA A 113 16.15 1.74 -5.56
C ALA A 113 16.24 3.23 -5.94
N VAL A 114 15.45 4.09 -5.29
CA VAL A 114 15.53 5.56 -5.40
C VAL A 114 16.91 6.07 -4.99
N ALA A 115 17.41 5.67 -3.82
CA ALA A 115 18.71 6.10 -3.31
C ALA A 115 19.85 5.71 -4.25
N ARG A 116 19.81 4.49 -4.81
CA ARG A 116 20.79 4.04 -5.81
C ARG A 116 20.72 4.84 -7.11
N LEU A 117 19.54 5.25 -7.55
CA LEU A 117 19.38 6.04 -8.77
C LEU A 117 19.99 7.43 -8.57
N LEU A 118 19.70 8.09 -7.45
CA LEU A 118 20.25 9.40 -7.11
C LEU A 118 21.78 9.39 -6.95
N GLY A 119 22.31 8.32 -6.35
CA GLY A 119 23.77 8.12 -6.24
C GLY A 119 24.48 8.01 -7.60
N ARG A 120 23.80 7.52 -8.64
CA ARG A 120 24.39 7.43 -9.99
C ARG A 120 24.39 8.79 -10.69
N GLU A 121 23.33 9.59 -10.51
CA GLU A 121 23.21 10.93 -11.10
C GLU A 121 24.22 11.91 -10.49
N THR A 122 24.38 11.89 -9.16
CA THR A 122 25.36 12.74 -8.45
C THR A 122 26.81 12.47 -8.87
N VAL A 123 27.19 11.21 -9.10
CA VAL A 123 28.53 10.84 -9.59
C VAL A 123 28.78 11.31 -11.02
N LEU A 124 27.76 11.36 -11.86
CA LEU A 124 27.86 11.86 -13.24
C LEU A 124 27.96 13.40 -13.28
N GLY A 125 27.15 14.10 -12.48
CA GLY A 125 27.18 15.57 -12.39
C GLY A 125 28.45 16.13 -11.77
N ALA A 126 29.14 15.38 -10.90
CA ALA A 126 30.45 15.76 -10.37
C ALA A 126 31.61 15.63 -11.39
N ARG A 127 31.35 15.06 -12.58
CA ARG A 127 32.35 14.81 -13.64
C ARG A 127 32.18 15.71 -14.87
N SER A 128 31.20 16.61 -14.89
CA SER A 128 30.91 17.59 -15.95
C SER A 128 31.25 19.00 -15.51
#